data_AF-A0A8P4KN79-F1
#
_entry.id   AF-A0A8P4KN79-F1
#
_cell.length_a   1.000
_cell.length_b   1.000
_cell.length_c   1.000
_cell.angle_alpha   90.00
_cell.angle_beta   90.00
_cell.angle_gamma   90.00
#
_symmetry.space_group_name_H-M   'P 1'
#
loop_
_entity.id
_entity.type
_entity.pdbx_description
1 polymer ?
#
loop_
_entity_poly.entity_id
_entity_poly.type
_entity_poly.pdbx_seq_one_letter_code
_entity_poly.pdbx_strand_id
1 'polypeptide(L)'
;MAEKFDNLEEHLEKFIENIRQLGIIVSDFQPSSQAGLNQKLNFMISGLQDIEKCRQQLHEINVPLEVFEYIDQGRNPQLYTKECLERALARNEQVKGKIDTMTVRDNARVTEIPHQRHRQNTQSQQTSSLIKCSQAYLGTLKNVKMPPFKDCHVLQTTFSVNVTLLMINSLFLDTVLNFL
;
A
#
# COMPACT_ATOMS: atom_id res chain seq x y z
N MET A 1 3.49 30.94 -21.09
CA MET A 1 4.46 30.18 -20.25
C MET A 1 5.84 30.13 -20.92
N ALA A 2 5.91 29.99 -22.25
CA ALA A 2 7.16 30.14 -23.02
C ALA A 2 7.84 31.51 -22.85
N GLU A 3 7.07 32.61 -22.95
CA GLU A 3 7.60 33.99 -22.87
C GLU A 3 8.48 34.34 -21.65
N LYS A 4 8.38 33.58 -20.55
CA LYS A 4 9.21 33.81 -19.36
C LYS A 4 10.68 33.44 -19.57
N PHE A 5 10.94 32.52 -20.50
CA PHE A 5 12.28 31.98 -20.75
C PHE A 5 12.97 32.64 -21.94
N ASP A 6 12.21 33.20 -22.89
CA ASP A 6 12.71 33.82 -24.11
C ASP A 6 13.83 34.84 -23.83
N ASN A 7 13.65 35.67 -22.79
CA ASN A 7 14.65 36.66 -22.39
C ASN A 7 15.96 36.02 -21.89
N LEU A 8 15.87 34.98 -21.06
CA LEU A 8 17.07 34.27 -20.59
C LEU A 8 17.75 33.54 -21.76
N GLU A 9 16.97 32.88 -22.61
CA GLU A 9 17.44 32.15 -23.78
C GLU A 9 18.20 33.08 -24.74
N GLU A 10 17.64 34.24 -25.07
CA GLU A 10 18.29 35.23 -25.92
C GLU A 10 19.63 35.72 -25.33
N HIS A 11 19.71 35.97 -24.02
CA HIS A 11 20.96 36.38 -23.37
C HIS A 11 21.99 35.24 -23.36
N LEU A 12 21.57 34.00 -23.16
CA LEU A 12 22.45 32.82 -23.24
C LEU A 12 22.98 32.60 -24.65
N GLU A 13 22.14 32.70 -25.68
CA GLU A 13 22.55 32.58 -27.08
C GLU A 13 23.58 33.65 -27.46
N LYS A 14 23.31 34.92 -27.12
CA LYS A 14 24.26 36.02 -27.33
C LYS A 14 25.58 35.79 -26.59
N PHE A 15 25.52 35.26 -25.38
CA PHE A 15 26.70 34.98 -24.58
C PHE A 15 27.56 33.85 -25.19
N ILE A 16 26.93 32.75 -25.63
CA ILE A 16 27.59 31.63 -26.31
C ILE A 16 28.23 32.12 -27.62
N GLU A 17 27.51 32.93 -28.41
CA GLU A 17 28.04 33.50 -29.64
C GLU A 17 29.23 34.42 -29.39
N ASN A 18 29.20 35.22 -28.30
CA ASN A 18 30.32 36.05 -27.90
C ASN A 18 31.56 35.21 -27.56
N ILE A 19 31.40 34.08 -26.87
CA ILE A 19 32.49 33.13 -26.58
C ILE A 19 33.04 32.52 -27.88
N ARG A 20 32.16 32.12 -28.81
CA ARG A 20 32.58 31.58 -30.11
C ARG A 20 33.44 32.58 -30.89
N GLN A 21 32.99 33.83 -30.98
CA GLN A 21 33.73 34.91 -31.65
C GLN A 21 35.07 35.20 -30.96
N LEU A 22 35.10 35.19 -29.63
CA LEU A 22 36.35 35.30 -28.88
C LEU A 22 37.31 34.16 -29.22
N GLY A 23 36.82 32.93 -29.29
CA GLY A 23 37.60 31.75 -29.70
C GLY A 23 38.24 31.92 -31.07
N ILE A 24 37.54 32.52 -32.04
CA ILE A 24 38.07 32.81 -33.38
C ILE A 24 39.17 33.88 -33.32
N ILE A 25 38.97 34.96 -32.58
CA ILE A 25 39.97 36.03 -32.44
C ILE A 25 41.24 35.51 -31.77
N VAL A 26 41.09 34.63 -30.78
CA VAL A 26 42.23 34.03 -30.06
C VAL A 26 42.94 32.97 -30.93
N SER A 27 42.22 32.23 -31.77
CA SER A 27 42.83 31.21 -32.63
C SER A 27 43.68 31.79 -33.77
N ASP A 28 43.34 32.99 -34.26
CA ASP A 28 44.14 33.75 -35.24
C ASP A 28 44.38 35.19 -34.77
N PHE A 29 45.14 35.31 -33.68
CA PHE A 29 45.39 36.60 -33.07
C PHE A 29 46.38 37.45 -33.90
N GLN A 30 45.96 38.67 -34.22
CA GLN A 30 46.79 39.71 -34.85
C GLN A 30 46.88 40.92 -33.92
N PRO A 31 47.99 41.70 -33.91
CA PRO A 31 48.12 42.87 -33.03
C PRO A 31 47.00 43.91 -33.20
N SER A 32 46.46 44.06 -34.42
CA SER A 32 45.31 44.91 -34.72
C SER A 32 44.00 44.42 -34.07
N SER A 33 43.90 43.12 -33.77
CA SER A 33 42.72 42.48 -33.17
C SER A 33 42.61 42.69 -31.65
N GLN A 34 43.65 43.22 -30.99
CA GLN A 34 43.67 43.44 -29.54
C GLN A 34 42.49 44.30 -29.06
N ALA A 35 42.13 45.34 -29.81
CA ALA A 35 40.99 46.19 -29.46
C ALA A 35 39.66 45.40 -29.50
N GLY A 36 39.47 44.55 -30.52
CA GLY A 36 38.30 43.68 -30.64
C GLY A 36 38.25 42.62 -29.54
N LEU A 37 39.40 42.03 -29.18
CA LEU A 37 39.52 41.09 -28.07
C LEU A 37 39.07 41.74 -26.74
N ASN A 38 39.57 42.94 -26.44
CA ASN A 38 39.23 43.68 -25.21
C ASN A 38 37.72 44.01 -25.17
N GLN A 39 37.14 44.41 -26.30
CA GLN A 39 35.69 44.63 -26.39
C GLN A 39 34.90 43.34 -26.11
N LYS A 40 35.31 42.21 -26.68
CA LYS A 40 34.66 40.91 -26.47
C LYS A 40 34.77 40.42 -25.04
N LEU A 41 35.92 40.64 -24.38
CA LEU A 41 36.11 40.39 -22.95
C LEU A 41 35.16 41.23 -22.09
N ASN A 42 35.05 42.53 -22.37
CA ASN A 42 34.10 43.40 -21.66
C ASN A 42 32.65 42.93 -21.86
N PHE A 43 32.28 42.52 -23.08
CA PHE A 43 30.96 41.94 -23.34
C PHE A 43 30.72 40.63 -22.60
N MET A 44 31.74 39.80 -22.32
CA MET A 44 31.56 38.63 -21.46
C MET A 44 31.21 39.03 -20.03
N ILE A 45 31.90 40.04 -19.49
CA ILE A 45 31.64 40.54 -18.13
C ILE A 45 30.21 41.07 -18.03
N SER A 46 29.80 41.93 -18.97
CA SER A 46 28.43 42.45 -19.02
C SER A 46 27.40 41.35 -19.27
N GLY A 47 27.69 40.40 -20.16
CA GLY A 47 26.79 39.28 -20.46
C GLY A 47 26.50 38.40 -19.25
N LEU A 48 27.53 38.10 -18.43
CA LEU A 48 27.33 37.37 -17.16
C LEU A 48 26.46 38.17 -16.18
N GLN A 49 26.64 39.49 -16.11
CA GLN A 49 25.81 40.35 -15.26
C GLN A 49 24.36 40.39 -15.73
N ASP A 50 24.12 40.40 -17.04
CA ASP A 50 22.76 40.42 -17.60
C ASP A 50 22.06 39.07 -17.39
N ILE A 51 22.77 37.94 -17.55
CA ILE A 51 22.24 36.60 -17.22
C ILE A 51 21.85 36.51 -15.73
N GLU A 52 22.67 37.03 -14.81
CA GLU A 52 22.31 37.02 -13.37
C GLU A 52 21.06 37.86 -13.08
N LYS A 53 20.83 38.97 -13.80
CA LYS A 53 19.59 39.77 -13.64
C LYS A 53 18.35 38.97 -14.07
N CYS A 54 18.45 38.13 -15.09
CA CYS A 54 17.35 37.27 -15.55
C CYS A 54 16.89 36.28 -14.47
N ARG A 55 17.74 35.92 -13.50
CA ARG A 55 17.40 35.03 -12.38
C ARG A 55 16.15 35.45 -11.62
N GLN A 56 15.92 36.76 -11.50
CA GLN A 56 14.75 37.30 -10.78
C GLN A 56 13.41 36.89 -11.40
N GLN A 57 13.41 36.57 -12.70
CA GLN A 57 12.21 36.17 -13.43
C GLN A 57 11.89 34.67 -13.27
N LEU A 58 12.79 33.89 -12.66
CA LEU A 58 12.78 32.42 -12.64
C LEU A 58 12.58 31.81 -11.25
N HIS A 59 12.26 32.62 -10.23
CA HIS A 59 12.25 32.21 -8.82
C HIS A 59 11.34 31.02 -8.46
N GLU A 60 10.37 30.66 -9.28
CA GLU A 60 9.41 29.57 -9.00
C GLU A 60 9.82 28.22 -9.62
N ILE A 61 11.00 28.12 -10.22
CA ILE A 61 11.42 26.93 -10.96
C ILE A 61 12.47 26.16 -10.17
N ASN A 62 12.12 24.93 -9.79
CA ASN A 62 13.06 23.98 -9.20
C ASN A 62 13.41 22.89 -10.21
N VAL A 63 14.71 22.75 -10.50
CA VAL A 63 15.23 21.70 -11.37
C VAL A 63 15.75 20.55 -10.50
N PRO A 64 15.26 19.30 -10.66
CA PRO A 64 15.79 18.14 -9.94
C PRO A 64 17.27 17.91 -10.22
N LEU A 65 18.05 17.54 -9.21
CA LEU A 65 19.49 17.38 -9.33
C LEU A 65 19.87 16.23 -10.28
N GLU A 66 19.02 15.21 -10.35
CA GLU A 66 19.19 14.04 -11.21
C GLU A 66 19.21 14.42 -12.70
N VAL A 67 18.60 15.55 -13.07
CA VAL A 67 18.62 16.05 -14.45
C VAL A 67 20.03 16.47 -14.87
N PHE A 68 20.86 16.96 -13.94
CA PHE A 68 22.23 17.38 -14.25
C PHE A 68 23.08 16.20 -14.76
N GLU A 69 22.86 14.98 -14.25
CA GLU A 69 23.58 13.80 -14.73
C GLU A 69 23.32 13.53 -16.23
N TYR A 70 22.11 13.82 -16.73
CA TYR A 70 21.80 13.68 -18.15
C TYR A 70 22.51 14.76 -18.96
N ILE A 71 22.54 16.00 -18.47
CA ILE A 71 23.19 17.14 -19.14
C ILE A 71 24.71 16.92 -19.22
N ASP A 72 25.36 16.55 -18.13
CA ASP A 72 26.82 16.34 -18.08
C ASP A 72 27.28 15.19 -18.98
N GLN A 73 26.42 14.19 -19.20
CA GLN A 73 26.66 13.08 -20.13
C GLN A 73 26.29 13.41 -21.58
N GLY A 74 25.80 14.63 -21.87
CA GLY A 74 25.33 15.04 -23.19
C GLY A 74 24.04 14.34 -23.64
N ARG A 75 23.28 13.76 -22.71
CA ARG A 75 21.97 13.13 -22.97
C ARG A 75 20.85 14.16 -22.94
N ASN A 76 19.75 13.85 -23.61
CA ASN A 76 18.56 14.70 -23.58
C ASN A 76 17.89 14.67 -22.19
N PRO A 77 17.75 15.83 -21.50
CA PRO A 77 17.07 15.93 -20.20
C PRO A 77 15.61 15.43 -20.18
N GLN A 78 14.92 15.45 -21.34
CA GLN A 78 13.55 14.94 -21.45
C GLN A 78 13.45 13.43 -21.19
N LEU A 79 14.56 12.70 -21.30
CA LEU A 79 14.60 11.29 -20.93
C LEU A 79 14.36 11.08 -19.45
N TYR A 80 14.85 11.99 -18.58
CA TYR A 80 14.55 11.94 -17.15
C TYR A 80 13.04 12.05 -16.89
N THR A 81 12.38 13.01 -17.54
CA THR A 81 10.92 13.20 -17.43
C THR A 81 10.17 11.94 -17.86
N LYS A 82 10.59 11.35 -18.98
CA LYS A 82 10.03 10.08 -19.49
C LYS A 82 10.20 8.95 -18.48
N GLU A 83 11.41 8.72 -17.98
CA GLU A 83 11.70 7.64 -17.02
C GLU A 83 10.94 7.84 -15.70
N CYS A 84 10.81 9.08 -15.23
CA CYS A 84 9.98 9.40 -14.07
C CYS A 84 8.51 9.04 -14.29
N LEU A 85 7.96 9.37 -15.46
CA LEU A 85 6.59 9.01 -15.81
C LEU A 85 6.40 7.49 -15.89
N GLU A 86 7.32 6.79 -16.56
CA GLU A 86 7.28 5.33 -16.68
C GLU A 86 7.38 4.63 -15.31
N ARG A 87 8.28 5.09 -14.43
CA ARG A 87 8.38 4.58 -13.05
C ARG A 87 7.11 4.85 -12.25
N ALA A 88 6.49 6.02 -12.41
CA ALA A 88 5.24 6.36 -11.73
C ALA A 88 4.09 5.46 -12.22
N LEU A 89 3.98 5.22 -13.53
CA LEU A 89 3.00 4.32 -14.12
C LEU A 89 3.17 2.88 -13.61
N ALA A 90 4.39 2.34 -13.66
CA ALA A 90 4.67 0.98 -13.17
C ALA A 90 4.36 0.84 -11.66
N ARG A 91 4.68 1.86 -10.85
CA ARG A 91 4.31 1.87 -9.44
C ARG A 91 2.79 1.95 -9.23
N ASN A 92 2.07 2.74 -10.02
CA ASN A 92 0.62 2.83 -9.93
C ASN A 92 -0.05 1.48 -10.27
N GLU A 93 0.40 0.80 -11.31
CA GLU A 93 -0.09 -0.53 -11.67
C GLU A 93 0.21 -1.56 -10.58
N GLN A 94 1.42 -1.52 -10.02
CA GLN A 94 1.81 -2.40 -8.91
C GLN A 94 0.95 -2.16 -7.66
N VAL A 95 0.70 -0.89 -7.29
CA VAL A 95 -0.14 -0.53 -6.14
C VAL A 95 -1.58 -0.96 -6.39
N LYS A 96 -2.11 -0.74 -7.59
CA LYS A 96 -3.44 -1.21 -7.98
C LYS A 96 -3.58 -2.72 -7.82
N GLY A 97 -2.63 -3.50 -8.33
CA GLY A 97 -2.64 -4.97 -8.16
C GLY A 97 -2.60 -5.42 -6.70
N LYS A 98 -1.89 -4.69 -5.82
CA LYS A 98 -1.91 -4.94 -4.37
C LYS A 98 -3.28 -4.64 -3.77
N ILE A 99 -3.91 -3.53 -4.14
CA ILE A 99 -5.26 -3.15 -3.68
C ILE A 99 -6.29 -4.21 -4.13
N ASP A 100 -6.24 -4.65 -5.39
CA ASP A 100 -7.12 -5.67 -5.94
C ASP A 100 -6.95 -7.01 -5.18
N THR A 101 -5.71 -7.39 -4.87
CA THR A 101 -5.44 -8.60 -4.06
C THR A 101 -5.99 -8.47 -2.64
N MET A 102 -5.82 -7.31 -2.00
CA MET A 102 -6.31 -7.06 -0.64
C MET A 102 -7.85 -7.07 -0.60
N THR A 103 -8.51 -6.43 -1.55
CA THR A 103 -9.97 -6.41 -1.65
C THR A 103 -10.56 -7.79 -1.91
N VAL A 104 -9.96 -8.60 -2.78
CA VAL A 104 -10.37 -10.01 -2.98
C VAL A 104 -10.23 -10.80 -1.68
N ARG A 105 -9.11 -10.64 -0.95
CA ARG A 105 -8.88 -11.30 0.34
C ARG A 105 -9.92 -10.88 1.38
N ASP A 106 -10.27 -9.60 1.43
CA ASP A 106 -11.25 -9.08 2.37
C ASP A 106 -12.67 -9.59 2.03
N ASN A 107 -13.04 -9.64 0.74
CA ASN A 107 -14.30 -10.22 0.29
C ASN A 107 -14.42 -11.72 0.59
N ALA A 108 -13.34 -12.50 0.41
CA ALA A 108 -13.32 -13.93 0.75
C ALA A 108 -13.54 -14.17 2.25
N ARG A 109 -12.98 -13.32 3.11
CA ARG A 109 -13.27 -13.39 4.56
C ARG A 109 -14.73 -13.07 4.87
N VAL A 110 -15.33 -12.11 4.16
CA VAL A 110 -16.75 -11.77 4.33
C VAL A 110 -17.68 -12.91 3.92
N THR A 111 -17.34 -13.73 2.93
CA THR A 111 -18.14 -14.92 2.54
C THR A 111 -17.91 -16.14 3.44
N GLU A 112 -16.73 -16.29 4.04
CA GLU A 112 -16.46 -17.39 4.98
C GLU A 112 -17.21 -17.24 6.32
N ILE A 113 -17.41 -16.01 6.79
CA ILE A 113 -18.09 -15.71 8.07
C ILE A 113 -19.55 -16.22 8.08
N PRO A 114 -20.42 -15.98 7.07
CA PRO A 114 -21.76 -16.55 6.98
C PRO A 114 -21.79 -18.07 6.92
N HIS A 115 -20.87 -18.69 6.18
CA HIS A 115 -20.81 -20.15 6.07
C HIS A 115 -20.40 -20.82 7.38
N GLN A 116 -19.45 -20.24 8.12
CA GLN A 116 -19.11 -20.70 9.47
C GLN A 116 -20.27 -20.47 10.45
N ARG A 117 -20.94 -19.32 10.39
CA ARG A 117 -22.10 -18.99 11.23
C ARG A 117 -23.28 -19.94 10.97
N HIS A 118 -23.55 -20.31 9.71
CA HIS A 118 -24.57 -21.31 9.38
C HIS A 118 -24.20 -22.72 9.82
N ARG A 119 -22.94 -23.14 9.70
CA ARG A 119 -22.50 -24.44 10.23
C ARG A 119 -22.65 -24.53 11.75
N GLN A 120 -22.25 -23.49 12.49
CA GLN A 120 -22.42 -23.42 13.94
C GLN A 120 -23.91 -23.43 14.35
N ASN A 121 -24.77 -22.70 13.64
CA ASN A 121 -26.22 -22.71 13.89
C ASN A 121 -26.89 -24.06 13.59
N THR A 122 -26.40 -24.81 12.60
CA THR A 122 -26.94 -26.14 12.28
C THR A 122 -26.54 -27.17 13.35
N GLN A 123 -25.30 -27.08 13.84
CA GLN A 123 -24.82 -27.91 14.94
C GLN A 123 -25.55 -27.58 16.25
N SER A 124 -25.80 -26.31 16.57
CA SER A 124 -26.55 -25.91 17.77
C SER A 124 -28.04 -26.29 17.71
N GLN A 125 -28.66 -26.31 16.52
CA GLN A 125 -30.01 -26.86 16.34
C GLN A 125 -30.06 -28.38 16.51
N GLN A 126 -29.05 -29.11 16.04
CA GLN A 126 -28.94 -30.57 16.24
C GLN A 126 -28.71 -30.94 17.71
N THR A 127 -27.90 -30.17 18.45
CA THR A 127 -27.73 -30.39 19.90
C THR A 127 -29.00 -30.06 20.68
N SER A 128 -29.72 -28.99 20.31
CA SER A 128 -31.01 -28.64 20.94
C SER A 128 -32.09 -29.71 20.73
N SER A 129 -32.16 -30.32 19.54
CA SER A 129 -33.11 -31.40 19.27
C SER A 129 -32.75 -32.70 20.01
N LEU A 130 -31.45 -33.03 20.12
CA LEU A 130 -30.97 -34.16 20.92
C LEU A 130 -31.26 -33.97 22.43
N ILE A 131 -31.08 -32.75 22.96
CA ILE A 131 -31.40 -32.42 24.36
C ILE A 131 -32.91 -32.51 24.63
N LYS A 132 -33.76 -32.03 23.71
CA LYS A 132 -35.22 -32.17 23.85
C LYS A 132 -35.65 -33.66 23.84
N CYS A 133 -34.99 -34.47 23.01
CA CYS A 133 -35.26 -35.90 22.96
C CYS A 133 -34.84 -36.61 24.26
N SER A 134 -33.68 -36.27 24.83
CA SER A 134 -33.22 -36.83 26.10
C SER A 134 -34.08 -36.38 27.29
N GLN A 135 -34.53 -35.12 27.33
CA GLN A 135 -35.46 -34.60 28.34
C GLN A 135 -36.83 -35.28 28.26
N ALA A 136 -37.34 -35.56 27.04
CA ALA A 136 -38.57 -36.30 26.85
C ALA A 136 -38.46 -37.75 27.39
N TYR A 137 -37.32 -38.41 27.16
CA TYR A 137 -37.03 -39.75 27.68
C TYR A 137 -36.91 -39.78 29.22
N LEU A 138 -36.30 -38.74 29.82
CA LEU A 138 -36.27 -38.59 31.27
C LEU A 138 -37.66 -38.32 31.87
N GLY A 139 -38.51 -37.59 31.14
CA GLY A 139 -39.91 -37.33 31.54
C GLY A 139 -40.78 -38.58 31.50
N THR A 140 -40.59 -39.47 30.51
CA THR A 140 -41.29 -40.76 30.48
C THR A 140 -40.80 -41.69 31.59
N LEU A 141 -39.49 -41.73 31.87
CA LEU A 141 -38.93 -42.49 32.99
C LEU A 141 -39.47 -42.03 34.35
N LYS A 142 -39.71 -40.73 34.56
CA LYS A 142 -40.33 -40.21 35.80
C LYS A 142 -41.80 -40.60 35.98
N ASN A 143 -42.50 -40.94 34.91
CA ASN A 143 -43.92 -41.34 34.94
C ASN A 143 -44.11 -42.87 34.96
N VAL A 144 -43.05 -43.65 34.84
CA VAL A 144 -43.09 -45.09 35.10
C VAL A 144 -43.13 -45.31 36.60
N LYS A 145 -44.33 -45.59 37.13
CA LYS A 145 -44.51 -46.04 38.50
C LYS A 145 -43.93 -47.45 38.62
N MET A 146 -42.66 -47.55 39.02
CA MET A 146 -42.04 -48.84 39.30
C MET A 146 -42.78 -49.56 40.44
N PRO A 147 -43.03 -50.88 40.33
CA PRO A 147 -43.53 -51.67 41.45
C PRO A 147 -42.48 -51.70 42.58
N PRO A 148 -42.91 -51.88 43.85
CA PRO A 148 -41.97 -51.91 44.96
C PRO A 148 -41.07 -53.15 44.87
N PHE A 149 -39.80 -52.96 44.52
CA PHE A 149 -38.78 -53.98 44.62
C PHE A 149 -38.32 -54.10 46.08
N LYS A 150 -38.77 -55.16 46.76
CA LYS A 150 -38.06 -55.70 47.92
C LYS A 150 -37.01 -56.69 47.40
N ASP A 151 -35.80 -56.57 47.94
CA ASP A 151 -34.68 -57.51 47.84
C ASP A 151 -33.91 -57.57 46.51
N CYS A 152 -33.06 -56.57 46.24
CA CYS A 152 -31.86 -56.78 45.40
C CYS A 152 -30.81 -55.65 45.57
N HIS A 153 -29.78 -55.89 46.38
CA HIS A 153 -28.69 -54.92 46.66
C HIS A 153 -27.80 -54.59 45.44
N VAL A 154 -27.97 -55.30 44.31
CA VAL A 154 -27.12 -55.19 43.11
C VAL A 154 -27.68 -54.20 42.07
N LEU A 155 -28.99 -53.92 42.09
CA LEU A 155 -29.62 -53.01 41.12
C LEU A 155 -29.55 -51.53 41.54
N GLN A 156 -29.34 -51.25 42.82
CA GLN A 156 -29.29 -49.89 43.35
C GLN A 156 -27.97 -49.18 43.00
N THR A 157 -26.88 -49.92 42.88
CA THR A 157 -25.56 -49.42 42.48
C THR A 157 -25.50 -49.09 41.00
N THR A 158 -26.07 -49.94 40.13
CA THR A 158 -26.04 -49.74 38.66
C THR A 158 -26.92 -48.57 38.22
N PHE A 159 -28.04 -48.31 38.91
CA PHE A 159 -28.89 -47.16 38.61
C PHE A 159 -28.27 -45.83 39.10
N SER A 160 -27.63 -45.84 40.28
CA SER A 160 -26.96 -44.65 40.81
C SER A 160 -25.77 -44.24 39.91
N VAL A 161 -24.93 -45.19 39.48
CA VAL A 161 -23.74 -44.87 38.67
C VAL A 161 -24.14 -44.31 37.30
N ASN A 162 -25.18 -44.85 36.65
CA ASN A 162 -25.63 -44.35 35.34
C ASN A 162 -26.26 -42.96 35.42
N VAL A 163 -27.01 -42.65 36.49
CA VAL A 163 -27.56 -41.30 36.70
C VAL A 163 -26.44 -40.30 37.02
N THR A 164 -25.45 -40.69 37.81
CA THR A 164 -24.30 -39.81 38.11
C THR A 164 -23.43 -39.58 36.86
N LEU A 165 -23.21 -40.58 36.02
CA LEU A 165 -22.44 -40.44 34.77
C LEU A 165 -23.16 -39.54 33.75
N LEU A 166 -24.49 -39.62 33.69
CA LEU A 166 -25.33 -38.71 32.88
C LEU A 166 -25.30 -37.26 33.39
N MET A 167 -25.31 -37.06 34.71
CA MET A 167 -25.22 -35.72 35.31
C MET A 167 -23.82 -35.09 35.12
N ILE A 168 -22.76 -35.89 35.21
CA ILE A 168 -21.39 -35.43 34.94
C ILE A 168 -21.21 -35.04 33.48
N ASN A 169 -21.75 -35.84 32.54
CA ASN A 169 -21.71 -35.49 31.12
C ASN A 169 -22.54 -34.23 30.79
N SER A 170 -23.64 -33.98 31.50
CA SER A 170 -24.43 -32.75 31.35
C SER A 170 -23.67 -31.51 31.85
N LEU A 171 -23.04 -31.58 33.02
CA LEU A 171 -22.24 -30.48 33.57
C LEU A 171 -20.98 -30.20 32.74
N PHE A 172 -20.38 -31.23 32.15
CA PHE A 172 -19.24 -31.08 31.25
C PHE A 172 -19.64 -30.39 29.93
N LEU A 173 -20.83 -30.70 29.39
CA LEU A 173 -21.37 -30.00 28.23
C LEU A 173 -21.65 -28.52 28.52
N ASP A 174 -22.24 -28.19 29.67
CA ASP A 174 -22.54 -26.79 30.04
C ASP A 174 -21.28 -25.95 30.29
N THR A 175 -20.19 -26.58 30.75
CA THR A 175 -18.91 -25.89 30.98
C THR A 175 -18.18 -25.64 29.66
N VAL A 176 -18.23 -26.58 28.72
CA VAL A 176 -17.61 -26.44 27.38
C VAL A 176 -18.40 -25.46 26.51
N LEU A 177 -19.73 -25.37 26.66
CA LEU A 177 -20.56 -24.43 25.90
C LEU A 177 -20.46 -22.97 26.37
N ASN A 178 -20.06 -22.71 27.62
CA ASN A 178 -19.87 -21.36 28.15
C ASN A 178 -18.46 -20.78 27.88
N PHE A 179 -17.52 -21.59 27.40
CA PHE A 179 -16.13 -21.18 27.15
C PHE A 179 -15.78 -21.05 25.65
N LEU A 180 -16.76 -21.23 24.77
CA LEU A 180 -16.72 -21.03 23.31
C LEU A 180 -17.66 -19.88 22.93
#